data_AF-A0A081RFL7-F1
#
_entry.id   AF-A0A081RFL7-F1
#
_cell.length_a   1.000
_cell.length_b   1.000
_cell.length_c   1.000
_cell.angle_alpha   90.00
_cell.angle_beta   90.00
_cell.angle_gamma   90.00
#
_symmetry.space_group_name_H-M   'P 1'
#
loop_
_entity.id
_entity.type
_entity.pdbx_description
1 polymer ?
#
loop_
_entity_poly.entity_id
_entity_poly.type
_entity_poly.pdbx_seq_one_letter_code
_entity_poly.pdbx_strand_id
1 'polypeptide(L)' 'MPFVDIRLAGNATREQKAAIVADVTRSLVERLGKSPAAVQVVISEVSTENYGAGGQLIADRDAPKAGEDANAAVTSQ' A
#
# COMPACT_ATOMS: atom_id res chain seq x y z
N MET A 1 10.86 13.20 11.48
CA MET A 1 9.96 12.16 12.02
C MET A 1 8.98 11.81 10.90
N PRO A 2 9.23 10.74 10.13
CA PRO A 2 8.35 10.37 9.02
C PRO A 2 7.01 9.82 9.51
N PHE A 3 5.94 10.18 8.81
CA PHE A 3 4.61 9.60 9.00
C PHE A 3 4.13 9.03 7.66
N VAL A 4 3.59 7.81 7.69
CA VAL A 4 3.05 7.12 6.52
C VAL A 4 1.64 6.63 6.85
N ASP A 5 0.67 7.02 6.04
CA ASP A 5 -0.70 6.48 6.07
C ASP A 5 -0.90 5.57 4.85
N ILE A 6 -1.22 4.32 5.12
CA ILE A 6 -1.47 3.28 4.12
C ILE A 6 -2.95 2.97 4.17
N ARG A 7 -3.65 3.24 3.06
CA ARG A 7 -5.06 2.89 2.90
C ARG A 7 -5.17 1.74 1.92
N LEU A 8 -5.75 0.63 2.38
CA LEU A 8 -5.94 -0.60 1.63
C LEU A 8 -7.43 -0.78 1.31
N ALA A 9 -7.76 -1.17 0.09
CA ALA A 9 -9.08 -1.68 -0.24
C ALA A 9 -9.14 -3.16 0.16
N GLY A 10 -10.10 -3.52 1.02
CA GLY A 10 -10.21 -4.83 1.63
C GLY A 10 -9.36 -5.00 2.88
N ASN A 11 -9.17 -6.27 3.27
CA ASN A 11 -8.48 -6.66 4.50
C ASN A 11 -7.15 -7.37 4.22
N ALA A 12 -6.23 -7.25 5.17
CA ALA A 12 -4.95 -7.94 5.23
C ALA A 12 -4.81 -8.64 6.58
N THR A 13 -4.09 -9.76 6.61
CA THR A 13 -3.79 -10.44 7.87
C THR A 13 -2.88 -9.59 8.75
N ARG A 14 -2.82 -9.92 10.04
CA ARG A 14 -1.92 -9.24 10.98
C ARG A 14 -0.45 -9.38 10.55
N GLU A 15 -0.08 -10.56 10.05
CA GLU A 15 1.27 -10.89 9.58
C GLU A 15 1.64 -10.06 8.35
N GLN A 16 0.71 -9.91 7.39
CA GLN A 16 0.90 -9.06 6.21
C GLN A 16 1.08 -7.60 6.62
N LYS A 17 0.23 -7.09 7.51
CA LYS A 17 0.34 -5.72 8.02
C LYS A 17 1.68 -5.49 8.74
N ALA A 18 2.14 -6.45 9.54
CA ALA A 18 3.43 -6.38 10.22
C ALA A 18 4.61 -6.35 9.23
N ALA A 19 4.58 -7.17 8.18
CA ALA A 19 5.60 -7.16 7.13
C ALA A 19 5.64 -5.82 6.39
N ILE A 20 4.48 -5.25 6.03
CA ILE A 20 4.38 -3.94 5.37
C ILE A 20 4.98 -2.84 6.25
N VAL A 21 4.66 -2.79 7.55
CA VAL A 21 5.24 -1.81 8.47
C VAL A 21 6.76 -1.93 8.54
N ALA A 22 7.30 -3.16 8.58
CA ALA A 22 8.74 -3.40 8.61
C ALA A 22 9.43 -2.91 7.33
N ASP A 23 8.87 -3.22 6.17
CA ASP A 23 9.43 -2.85 4.87
C ASP A 23 9.42 -1.34 4.63
N VAL A 24 8.31 -0.66 4.96
CA VAL A 24 8.18 0.80 4.87
C VAL A 24 9.18 1.49 5.81
N THR A 25 9.28 1.00 7.05
CA THR A 25 10.24 1.54 8.02
C THR A 25 11.67 1.39 7.53
N ARG A 26 12.04 0.19 7.04
CA ARG A 26 13.37 -0.07 6.47
C ARG A 26 13.70 0.90 5.34
N SER A 27 12.78 1.10 4.40
CA SER A 27 12.97 2.02 3.27
C SER A 27 13.27 3.45 3.73
N LEU A 28 12.53 3.96 4.71
CA LEU A 28 12.73 5.32 5.23
C LEU A 28 14.05 5.47 6.01
N VAL A 29 14.47 4.44 6.72
CA VAL A 29 15.80 4.41 7.37
C VAL A 29 16.90 4.46 6.31
N GLU A 30 16.83 3.59 5.30
CA GLU A 30 17.86 3.47 4.26
C GLU A 30 17.98 4.71 3.38
N ARG A 31 16.85 5.32 2.99
CA ARG A 31 16.83 6.44 2.03
C ARG A 31 17.00 7.80 2.69
N LEU A 32 16.52 7.97 3.91
CA LEU A 32 16.48 9.28 4.58
C LEU A 32 17.37 9.36 5.82
N GLY A 33 18.06 8.26 6.19
CA GLY A 33 18.95 8.20 7.35
C GLY A 33 18.23 8.49 8.67
N LYS A 34 16.94 8.18 8.78
CA LYS A 34 16.15 8.44 10.00
C LYS A 34 16.22 7.26 10.95
N SER A 35 16.07 7.55 12.24
CA SER A 35 15.92 6.51 13.26
C SER A 35 14.62 5.72 13.02
N PRO A 36 14.63 4.38 13.11
CA PRO A 36 13.42 3.57 12.97
C PRO A 36 12.37 3.91 14.03
N ALA A 37 12.79 4.29 15.24
CA ALA A 37 11.89 4.69 16.32
C ALA A 37 11.12 6.00 16.03
N ALA A 38 11.57 6.79 15.04
CA ALA A 38 10.91 8.03 14.64
C ALA A 38 9.96 7.85 13.45
N VAL A 39 9.84 6.63 12.90
CA VAL A 39 8.93 6.31 11.81
C VAL A 39 7.59 5.85 12.39
N GLN A 40 6.52 6.46 11.91
CA GLN A 40 5.15 6.11 12.29
C GLN A 40 4.40 5.64 11.06
N VAL A 41 3.76 4.48 11.15
CA VAL A 41 2.97 3.88 10.06
C VAL A 41 1.57 3.56 10.59
N VAL A 42 0.55 4.05 9.89
CA VAL A 42 -0.86 3.71 10.13
C VAL A 42 -1.37 2.95 8.92
N ILE A 43 -2.09 1.85 9.16
CA ILE A 43 -2.74 1.06 8.12
C ILE A 43 -4.24 1.11 8.37
N SER A 44 -4.99 1.59 7.38
CA SER A 44 -6.44 1.63 7.36
C SER A 44 -6.97 0.67 6.30
N GLU A 45 -7.77 -0.30 6.73
CA GLU A 45 -8.48 -1.24 5.86
C GLU A 45 -9.87 -0.67 5.57
N VAL A 46 -10.15 -0.42 4.30
CA VAL A 46 -11.42 0.18 3.85
C VAL A 46 -12.15 -0.87 3.03
N SER A 47 -13.42 -1.13 3.35
CA SER A 47 -14.26 -2.04 2.57
C SER A 47 -14.23 -1.67 1.08
N THR A 48 -14.24 -2.68 0.20
CA THR A 48 -14.30 -2.48 -1.25
C THR A 48 -15.60 -1.79 -1.70
N GLU A 49 -16.65 -1.85 -0.89
CA GLU A 49 -17.91 -1.10 -1.04
C GLU A 49 -17.74 0.40 -0.77
N ASN A 50 -16.68 0.79 -0.06
CA ASN A 50 -16.40 2.18 0.35
C ASN A 50 -15.12 2.72 -0.28
N TYR A 51 -14.51 1.95 -1.19
CA TYR A 51 -13.30 2.33 -1.91
C TYR A 51 -13.63 2.34 -3.39
N GLY A 52 -13.38 3.46 -4.07
CA GLY A 52 -13.68 3.62 -5.48
C GLY A 52 -12.45 4.07 -6.28
N ALA A 53 -12.36 3.61 -7.52
CA ALA A 53 -11.33 4.04 -8.46
C ALA A 53 -11.88 3.93 -9.89
N GLY A 54 -11.52 4.88 -10.76
CA GLY A 54 -12.02 4.91 -12.14
C GLY A 54 -13.53 5.17 -12.26
N GLY A 55 -14.14 5.80 -11.25
CA GLY A 55 -15.58 6.09 -11.22
C GLY A 55 -16.48 4.93 -10.79
N GLN A 56 -15.92 3.80 -10.34
CA GLN A 56 -16.66 2.64 -9.84
C GLN A 56 -16.14 2.21 -8.46
N LEU A 57 -17.01 1.63 -7.63
CA LEU A 57 -16.58 0.96 -6.40
C LEU A 57 -15.72 -0.24 -6.76
N ILE A 58 -14.72 -0.54 -5.94
CA ILE A 58 -13.87 -1.72 -6.15
C ILE A 58 -14.71 -3.00 -6.08
N ALA A 59 -15.76 -3.02 -5.26
CA ALA A 59 -16.72 -4.11 -5.19
C ALA A 59 -17.45 -4.40 -6.51
N ASP A 60 -17.71 -3.36 -7.32
CA ASP A 60 -18.43 -3.47 -8.59
C ASP A 60 -17.51 -3.80 -9.78
N ARG A 61 -16.19 -3.92 -9.55
CA ARG A 61 -15.26 -4.27 -10.61
C ARG A 61 -15.35 -5.75 -10.93
N ASP A 62 -15.43 -6.05 -12.23
CA ASP A 62 -15.17 -7.41 -12.71
C ASP A 62 -13.79 -7.86 -12.22
N ALA A 63 -13.67 -9.12 -11.81
CA ALA A 63 -12.41 -9.69 -11.37
C ALA A 63 -11.32 -9.33 -12.39
N PRO A 64 -10.16 -8.78 -11.97
CA PRO A 64 -9.13 -8.37 -12.90
C PRO A 64 -8.81 -9.56 -13.79
N LYS A 65 -9.00 -9.39 -15.11
CA LYS A 65 -8.50 -10.35 -16.09
C LYS A 65 -7.00 -10.46 -15.84
N ALA A 66 -6.55 -11.64 -15.47
CA ALA A 66 -5.16 -11.88 -15.08
C ALA A 66 -4.23 -11.36 -16.18
N GLY A 67 -3.59 -10.19 -15.97
CA GLY A 67 -2.55 -9.69 -16.87
C GLY A 67 -2.45 -8.19 -17.13
N GLU A 68 -3.39 -7.32 -16.72
CA GLU A 68 -3.37 -5.95 -17.26
C GLU A 68 -2.45 -4.94 -16.54
N ASP A 69 -2.11 -5.13 -15.25
CA ASP A 69 -1.43 -4.08 -14.46
C ASP A 69 -0.02 -4.43 -13.93
N ALA A 70 0.72 -5.34 -14.59
CA ALA A 70 2.06 -5.73 -14.12
C ALA A 70 3.24 -4.91 -14.71
N ASN A 71 3.03 -3.99 -15.66
CA ASN A 71 4.14 -3.24 -16.26
C ASN A 71 3.77 -1.80 -16.61
N ALA A 72 3.75 -0.92 -15.62
CA ALA A 72 3.84 0.52 -15.85
C ALA A 72 4.94 1.12 -14.97
N ALA A 73 6.19 0.91 -15.39
CA ALA A 73 7.34 1.82 -15.27
C ALA A 73 8.68 1.07 -15.05
N VAL A 74 9.23 0.50 -16.12
CA VAL A 74 10.68 0.58 -16.39
C VAL A 74 10.85 0.79 -17.89
N THR A 75 11.00 2.03 -18.30
CA THR A 75 11.80 2.36 -19.49
C THR A 75 12.54 3.64 -19.16
N SER A 76 13.75 3.45 -18.63
CA SER A 76 14.82 4.41 -18.73
C SER A 76 15.56 4.12 -20.03
N GLN A 77 15.61 5.08 -20.94
CA GLN A 77 16.82 5.53 -21.63
C GLN A 77 16.66 7.01 -21.98
#